data_AF-T2JYX4-F1
#
_entry.id   AF-T2JYX4-F1
#
_cell.length_a   1.000
_cell.length_b   1.000
_cell.length_c   1.000
_cell.angle_alpha   90.00
_cell.angle_beta   90.00
_cell.angle_gamma   90.00
#
_symmetry.space_group_name_H-M   'P 1'
#
loop_
_entity.id
_entity.type
_entity.pdbx_description
1 polymer ?
#
loop_
_entity_poly.entity_id
_entity_poly.type
_entity_poly.pdbx_seq_one_letter_code
_entity_poly.pdbx_strand_id
1 'polypeptide(L)'
;MALLAILRGAGLRRAELVALSVNDFTPDGGILQIRQGKGDKERTVYLPLSAVEIVNQWLDLRSRTPGALLCPIRKGGAICFRHLHSDAVYKILAKRASQAAIESFSPHDFRRTFCSDLLSNGVDLVTVQKLAGHSSPDVTAKYDRRGEEAKQKAVQSLSIPF
;
A
#
# COMPACT_ATOMS: atom_id res chain seq x y z
N MET A 1 -10.94 -6.11 5.87
CA MET A 1 -9.59 -5.83 6.41
C MET A 1 -8.53 -5.83 5.30
N ALA A 2 -8.53 -6.78 4.37
CA ALA A 2 -7.56 -6.85 3.25
C ALA A 2 -7.34 -5.52 2.50
N LEU A 3 -8.39 -4.78 2.16
CA LEU A 3 -8.26 -3.47 1.51
C LEU A 3 -7.38 -2.48 2.31
N LEU A 4 -7.55 -2.41 3.63
CA LEU A 4 -6.78 -1.52 4.50
C LEU A 4 -5.33 -2.02 4.64
N ALA A 5 -5.15 -3.33 4.78
CA ALA A 5 -3.84 -3.97 4.87
C ALA A 5 -2.98 -3.69 3.63
N ILE A 6 -3.57 -3.79 2.43
CA ILE A 6 -2.86 -3.50 1.18
C ILE A 6 -2.55 -2.00 1.06
N LEU A 7 -3.52 -1.12 1.33
CA LEU A 7 -3.30 0.33 1.27
C LEU A 7 -2.18 0.79 2.21
N ARG A 8 -2.21 0.31 3.46
CA ARG A 8 -1.22 0.65 4.48
C ARG A 8 0.14 0.01 4.25
N GLY A 9 0.14 -1.22 3.74
CA GLY A 9 1.33 -2.06 3.60
C GLY A 9 2.12 -1.84 2.31
N ALA A 10 1.47 -1.46 1.21
CA ALA A 10 2.12 -1.29 -0.10
C ALA A 10 1.99 0.12 -0.69
N GLY A 11 1.27 1.04 -0.04
CA GLY A 11 1.17 2.43 -0.47
C GLY A 11 0.59 2.63 -1.88
N LEU A 12 -0.29 1.74 -2.35
CA LEU A 12 -0.81 1.72 -3.73
C LEU A 12 -1.68 2.92 -4.09
N ARG A 13 -1.80 3.24 -5.39
CA ARG A 13 -2.83 4.18 -5.87
C ARG A 13 -4.19 3.49 -5.76
N ARG A 14 -5.23 4.29 -5.57
CA ARG A 14 -6.62 3.79 -5.57
C ARG A 14 -6.94 2.96 -6.82
N ALA A 15 -6.54 3.44 -7.99
CA ALA A 15 -6.76 2.74 -9.26
C ALA A 15 -5.98 1.42 -9.33
N GLU A 16 -4.71 1.42 -8.92
CA GLU A 16 -3.87 0.21 -8.86
C GLU A 16 -4.49 -0.83 -7.91
N LEU A 17 -4.95 -0.39 -6.73
CA LEU A 17 -5.57 -1.25 -5.72
C LEU A 17 -6.80 -1.99 -6.25
N VAL A 18 -7.72 -1.28 -6.92
CA VAL A 18 -8.96 -1.89 -7.43
C VAL A 18 -8.72 -2.76 -8.65
N ALA A 19 -7.63 -2.53 -9.40
CA ALA A 19 -7.25 -3.30 -10.58
C ALA A 19 -6.55 -4.63 -10.23
N LEU A 20 -6.10 -4.83 -8.98
CA LEU A 20 -5.43 -6.06 -8.57
C LEU A 20 -6.29 -7.31 -8.83
N SER A 21 -5.66 -8.31 -9.43
CA SER A 21 -6.18 -9.66 -9.59
C SER A 21 -5.48 -10.62 -8.64
N VAL A 22 -6.08 -11.78 -8.42
CA VAL A 22 -5.53 -12.81 -7.51
C VAL A 22 -4.15 -13.28 -7.98
N ASN A 23 -3.98 -13.40 -9.30
CA ASN A 23 -2.72 -13.81 -9.92
C ASN A 23 -1.61 -12.76 -9.77
N ASP A 24 -1.93 -11.55 -9.32
CA ASP A 24 -0.95 -10.51 -9.05
C ASP A 24 -0.37 -10.63 -7.63
N PHE A 25 -0.95 -11.48 -6.79
CA PHE A 25 -0.53 -11.66 -5.41
C PHE A 25 0.13 -13.03 -5.22
N THR A 26 1.40 -13.03 -4.82
CA THR A 26 2.10 -14.24 -4.37
C THR A 26 2.31 -14.13 -2.86
N PRO A 27 1.68 -15.02 -2.06
CA PRO A 27 1.81 -14.98 -0.61
C PRO A 27 3.25 -15.15 -0.13
N ASP A 28 4.02 -16.01 -0.80
CA ASP A 28 5.44 -16.19 -0.53
C ASP A 28 6.21 -14.91 -0.86
N GLY A 29 6.92 -14.37 0.13
CA GLY A 29 7.58 -13.05 0.05
C GLY A 29 6.62 -11.84 -0.03
N GLY A 30 5.29 -12.04 0.06
CA GLY A 30 4.30 -10.97 0.07
C GLY A 30 4.27 -10.12 -1.20
N ILE A 31 4.53 -10.72 -2.36
CA ILE A 31 4.72 -10.01 -3.63
C ILE A 31 3.37 -9.56 -4.21
N LEU A 32 3.32 -8.30 -4.66
CA LEU A 32 2.22 -7.74 -5.44
C LEU A 32 2.74 -7.18 -6.77
N GLN A 33 2.17 -7.66 -7.89
CA GLN A 33 2.49 -7.18 -9.23
C GLN A 33 1.50 -6.08 -9.66
N ILE A 34 2.00 -4.86 -9.84
CA ILE A 34 1.20 -3.73 -10.30
C ILE A 34 1.34 -3.62 -11.81
N ARG A 35 0.36 -4.14 -12.55
CA ARG A 35 0.35 -4.10 -14.02
C ARG A 35 -0.04 -2.73 -14.58
N GLN A 36 -1.06 -2.10 -13.98
CA GLN A 36 -1.60 -0.82 -14.47
C GLN A 36 -1.02 0.37 -13.70
N GLY A 37 0.25 0.68 -13.94
CA GLY A 37 0.92 1.86 -13.39
C GLY A 37 0.67 3.15 -14.17
N LYS A 38 0.98 4.30 -13.58
CA LYS A 38 0.96 5.59 -14.29
C LYS A 38 2.00 5.54 -15.43
N GLY A 39 1.54 5.74 -16.67
CA GLY A 39 2.39 5.64 -17.86
C GLY A 39 2.70 4.20 -18.28
N ASP A 40 1.82 3.25 -17.92
CA ASP A 40 1.89 1.84 -18.32
C ASP A 40 3.14 1.09 -17.85
N LYS A 41 3.75 1.58 -16.76
CA LYS A 41 4.92 0.95 -16.16
C LYS A 41 4.51 -0.06 -15.11
N GLU A 42 4.80 -1.32 -15.39
CA GLU A 42 4.68 -2.38 -14.40
C GLU A 42 5.71 -2.21 -13.28
N ARG A 43 5.33 -2.58 -12.06
CA ARG A 43 6.28 -2.67 -10.95
C ARG A 43 5.86 -3.73 -9.95
N THR A 44 6.86 -4.29 -9.28
CA THR A 44 6.66 -5.15 -8.11
C THR A 44 6.73 -4.34 -6.83
N VAL A 45 5.81 -4.61 -5.92
CA VAL A 45 5.79 -4.08 -4.55
C VAL A 45 5.57 -5.23 -3.58
N TYR A 46 5.78 -4.97 -2.29
CA TYR A 46 5.76 -6.00 -1.26
C TYR A 46 4.80 -5.61 -0.14
N LEU A 47 4.17 -6.62 0.45
CA LEU A 47 3.37 -6.50 1.66
C LEU A 47 4.18 -7.02 2.86
N PRO A 48 4.10 -6.36 4.03
CA PRO A 48 4.52 -6.95 5.28
C PRO A 48 3.80 -8.29 5.53
N LEU A 49 4.47 -9.23 6.20
CA LEU A 49 3.90 -10.57 6.47
C LEU A 49 2.55 -10.50 7.21
N SER A 50 2.39 -9.57 8.14
CA SER A 50 1.10 -9.33 8.82
C SER A 50 -0.01 -8.89 7.86
N ALA A 51 0.31 -8.16 6.80
CA ALA A 51 -0.66 -7.80 5.77
C ALA A 51 -0.96 -8.99 4.84
N VAL A 52 0.04 -9.84 4.54
CA VAL A 52 -0.12 -11.09 3.77
C VAL A 52 -1.13 -12.01 4.45
N GLU A 53 -1.03 -12.19 5.77
CA GLU A 53 -1.98 -13.00 6.56
C GLU A 53 -3.43 -12.49 6.39
N ILE A 54 -3.65 -11.17 6.50
CA ILE A 54 -4.97 -10.57 6.35
C ILE A 54 -5.51 -10.74 4.93
N VAL A 55 -4.64 -10.66 3.92
CA VAL A 55 -5.04 -10.90 2.51
C VAL A 55 -5.39 -12.38 2.30
N ASN A 56 -4.62 -13.31 2.86
CA ASN A 56 -4.92 -14.75 2.79
C ASN A 56 -6.28 -15.08 3.43
N GLN A 57 -6.57 -14.56 4.65
CA GLN A 57 -7.87 -14.75 5.29
C GLN A 57 -9.03 -14.26 4.40
N TRP A 58 -8.82 -13.15 3.70
CA TRP A 58 -9.80 -12.67 2.73
C TRP A 58 -9.94 -13.61 1.52
N LEU A 59 -8.84 -14.13 0.98
CA LEU A 59 -8.87 -15.09 -0.12
C LEU A 59 -9.53 -16.41 0.27
N ASP A 60 -9.41 -16.84 1.52
CA ASP A 60 -10.07 -18.05 2.01
C ASP A 60 -11.59 -17.84 2.12
N LEU A 61 -12.04 -16.63 2.48
CA LEU A 61 -13.47 -16.26 2.47
C LEU A 61 -14.04 -16.03 1.07
N ARG A 62 -13.27 -15.39 0.17
CA ARG A 62 -13.72 -15.04 -1.18
C ARG A 62 -13.46 -16.12 -2.23
N SER A 63 -12.83 -17.24 -1.85
CA SER A 63 -12.18 -18.25 -2.70
C SER A 63 -10.90 -17.75 -3.40
N ARG A 64 -10.04 -18.69 -3.83
CA ARG A 64 -8.79 -18.41 -4.57
C ARG A 64 -8.94 -18.48 -6.09
N THR A 65 -10.17 -18.49 -6.59
CA THR A 65 -10.44 -18.53 -8.03
C THR A 65 -9.89 -17.29 -8.74
N PRO A 66 -9.42 -17.41 -10.00
CA PRO A 66 -8.91 -16.27 -10.76
C PRO A 66 -9.92 -15.12 -10.87
N GLY A 67 -9.41 -13.89 -10.96
CA GLY A 67 -10.22 -12.67 -11.10
C GLY A 67 -9.82 -11.59 -10.09
N ALA A 68 -10.73 -10.67 -9.81
CA ALA A 68 -10.48 -9.52 -8.93
C ALA A 68 -10.05 -9.94 -7.51
N LEU A 69 -8.95 -9.37 -7.03
CA LEU A 69 -8.45 -9.63 -5.68
C LEU A 69 -9.42 -9.07 -4.63
N LEU A 70 -9.86 -7.82 -4.80
CA LEU A 70 -10.85 -7.19 -3.93
C LEU A 70 -12.21 -7.12 -4.63
N CYS A 71 -13.22 -7.71 -4.01
CA CYS A 71 -14.56 -7.87 -4.56
C CYS A 71 -15.60 -7.08 -3.75
N PRO A 72 -16.63 -6.49 -4.39
CA PRO A 72 -17.81 -5.97 -3.69
C PRO A 72 -18.56 -7.08 -2.94
N ILE A 73 -19.11 -6.73 -1.79
CA ILE A 73 -19.98 -7.61 -1.00
C ILE A 73 -21.37 -6.98 -0.93
N ARG A 74 -22.41 -7.73 -1.31
CA ARG A 74 -23.80 -7.27 -1.21
C ARG A 74 -24.27 -7.25 0.25
N LYS A 75 -25.38 -6.56 0.53
CA LYS A 75 -25.96 -6.45 1.88
C LYS A 75 -26.26 -7.82 2.54
N GLY A 76 -26.51 -8.86 1.74
CA GLY A 76 -26.72 -10.24 2.21
C GLY A 76 -25.45 -11.11 2.29
N GLY A 77 -24.25 -10.54 2.21
CA GLY A 77 -22.99 -11.28 2.33
C GLY A 77 -22.47 -11.92 1.03
N ALA A 78 -23.28 -11.95 -0.03
CA ALA A 78 -22.86 -12.49 -1.32
C ALA A 78 -21.70 -11.68 -1.93
N ILE A 79 -20.62 -12.38 -2.29
CA ILE A 79 -19.44 -11.82 -2.94
C ILE A 79 -19.69 -11.74 -4.44
N CYS A 80 -19.43 -10.57 -5.03
CA CYS A 80 -19.49 -10.37 -6.47
C CYS A 80 -18.08 -10.48 -7.06
N PHE A 81 -17.81 -11.51 -7.85
CA PHE A 81 -16.51 -11.76 -8.51
C PHE A 81 -16.21 -10.76 -9.65
N ARG A 82 -16.08 -9.49 -9.27
CA ARG A 82 -15.71 -8.37 -10.15
C ARG A 82 -14.88 -7.37 -9.37
N HIS A 83 -14.13 -6.53 -10.08
CA HIS A 83 -13.36 -5.46 -9.45
C HIS A 83 -14.26 -4.48 -8.68
N LEU A 84 -13.77 -4.00 -7.55
CA LEU A 84 -14.38 -2.88 -6.84
C LEU A 84 -14.38 -1.63 -7.73
N HIS A 85 -15.45 -0.85 -7.67
CA HIS A 85 -15.41 0.49 -8.25
C HIS A 85 -14.46 1.37 -7.44
N SER A 86 -13.71 2.25 -8.11
CA SER A 86 -12.77 3.15 -7.43
C SER A 86 -13.42 3.96 -6.30
N ASP A 87 -14.68 4.38 -6.47
CA ASP A 87 -15.40 5.15 -5.43
C ASP A 87 -15.87 4.30 -4.25
N ALA A 88 -15.97 2.98 -4.43
CA ALA A 88 -16.28 2.08 -3.33
C ALA A 88 -15.17 2.13 -2.26
N VAL A 89 -13.91 2.37 -2.67
CA VAL A 89 -12.79 2.53 -1.74
C VAL A 89 -13.05 3.68 -0.78
N TYR A 90 -13.43 4.86 -1.27
CA TYR A 90 -13.75 6.01 -0.40
C TYR A 90 -14.89 5.72 0.56
N LYS A 91 -15.97 5.09 0.09
CA LYS A 91 -17.11 4.71 0.94
C LYS A 91 -16.69 3.72 2.04
N ILE A 92 -15.84 2.75 1.70
CA ILE A 92 -15.30 1.78 2.66
C ILE A 92 -14.44 2.52 3.69
N LEU A 93 -13.53 3.41 3.27
CA LEU A 93 -12.66 4.16 4.18
C LEU A 93 -13.47 5.06 5.10
N ALA A 94 -14.43 5.84 4.59
CA ALA A 94 -15.28 6.71 5.38
C ALA A 94 -16.06 5.93 6.46
N LYS A 95 -16.61 4.77 6.09
CA LYS A 95 -17.29 3.88 7.04
C LYS A 95 -16.33 3.39 8.13
N ARG A 96 -15.11 3.00 7.78
CA ARG A 96 -14.12 2.51 8.75
C ARG A 96 -13.57 3.61 9.64
N ALA A 97 -13.36 4.81 9.11
CA ALA A 97 -12.95 5.98 9.88
C ALA A 97 -13.99 6.33 10.95
N SER A 98 -15.27 6.39 10.56
CA SER A 98 -16.38 6.63 11.50
C SER A 98 -16.47 5.56 12.59
N GLN A 99 -16.32 4.28 12.24
CA GLN A 99 -16.32 3.18 13.22
C GLN A 99 -15.15 3.24 14.21
N ALA A 100 -14.03 3.82 13.79
CA ALA A 100 -12.84 3.98 14.62
C ALA A 100 -12.81 5.32 15.38
N ALA A 101 -13.83 6.18 15.22
CA ALA A 101 -13.84 7.55 15.73
C ALA A 101 -12.61 8.38 15.30
N ILE A 102 -12.13 8.17 14.06
CA ILE A 102 -11.01 8.90 13.47
C ILE A 102 -11.56 9.88 12.44
N GLU A 103 -10.91 11.03 12.28
CA GLU A 103 -11.17 11.96 11.18
C GLU A 103 -11.11 11.22 9.83
N SER A 104 -11.94 11.63 8.89
CA SER A 104 -11.96 11.02 7.57
C SER A 104 -10.60 11.13 6.90
N PHE A 105 -10.13 10.01 6.37
CA PHE A 105 -8.89 9.96 5.60
C PHE A 105 -9.15 9.31 4.23
N SER A 106 -8.25 9.59 3.30
CA SER A 106 -8.31 9.14 1.91
C SER A 106 -7.30 8.02 1.64
N PRO A 107 -7.42 7.30 0.51
CA PRO A 107 -6.39 6.34 0.09
C PRO A 107 -5.02 7.00 -0.08
N HIS A 108 -5.00 8.29 -0.41
CA HIS A 108 -3.76 9.04 -0.54
C HIS A 108 -3.04 9.17 0.81
N ASP A 109 -3.77 9.35 1.92
CA ASP A 109 -3.16 9.49 3.25
C ASP A 109 -2.42 8.22 3.67
N PHE A 110 -2.96 7.03 3.35
CA PHE A 110 -2.21 5.78 3.52
C PHE A 110 -0.89 5.75 2.73
N ARG A 111 -0.88 6.22 1.48
CA ARG A 111 0.36 6.33 0.70
C ARG A 111 1.34 7.31 1.37
N ARG A 112 0.86 8.45 1.87
CA ARG A 112 1.73 9.43 2.57
C ARG A 112 2.36 8.78 3.80
N THR A 113 1.56 8.13 4.64
CA THR A 113 2.03 7.43 5.84
C THR A 113 3.03 6.33 5.47
N PHE A 114 2.74 5.51 4.45
CA PHE A 114 3.67 4.51 3.95
C PHE A 114 5.03 5.10 3.56
N CYS A 115 5.04 6.18 2.78
CA CYS A 115 6.29 6.83 2.36
C CYS A 115 7.05 7.43 3.56
N SER A 116 6.34 8.17 4.42
CA SER A 116 6.95 8.80 5.59
C SER A 116 7.52 7.77 6.56
N ASP A 117 6.84 6.65 6.80
CA ASP A 117 7.33 5.62 7.71
C ASP A 117 8.58 4.92 7.19
N LEU A 118 8.60 4.56 5.90
CA LEU A 118 9.79 3.94 5.31
C LEU A 118 11.00 4.87 5.40
N LEU A 119 10.82 6.15 5.08
CA LEU A 119 11.89 7.15 5.20
C LEU A 119 12.36 7.28 6.65
N SER A 120 11.43 7.43 7.61
CA SER A 120 11.74 7.49 9.03
C SER A 120 12.46 6.25 9.56
N ASN A 121 12.19 5.07 9.00
CA ASN A 121 12.87 3.82 9.30
C ASN A 121 14.23 3.68 8.59
N GLY A 122 14.74 4.74 7.95
CA GLY A 122 16.05 4.78 7.33
C GLY A 122 16.11 4.24 5.91
N VAL A 123 14.97 3.88 5.29
CA VAL A 123 14.96 3.46 3.89
C VAL A 123 15.34 4.64 3.00
N ASP A 124 16.16 4.37 1.98
CA ASP A 124 16.62 5.42 1.07
C ASP A 124 15.48 5.94 0.17
N LEU A 125 15.62 7.21 -0.23
CA LEU A 125 14.58 7.92 -0.98
C LEU A 125 14.28 7.28 -2.34
N VAL A 126 15.28 6.69 -3.00
CA VAL A 126 15.12 6.06 -4.32
C VAL A 126 14.30 4.78 -4.20
N THR A 127 14.55 3.98 -3.16
CA THR A 127 13.75 2.78 -2.88
C THR A 127 12.30 3.15 -2.57
N VAL A 128 12.06 4.15 -1.70
CA VAL A 128 10.69 4.61 -1.41
C VAL A 128 9.99 5.15 -2.66
N GLN A 129 10.71 5.90 -3.50
CA GLN A 129 10.19 6.41 -4.77
C GLN A 129 9.73 5.27 -5.71
N LYS A 130 10.56 4.22 -5.84
CA LYS A 130 10.24 3.05 -6.67
C LYS A 130 9.02 2.30 -6.14
N LEU A 131 8.95 2.06 -4.83
CA LEU A 131 7.81 1.39 -4.18
C LEU A 131 6.50 2.18 -4.37
N ALA A 132 6.54 3.49 -4.09
CA ALA A 132 5.38 4.36 -4.23
C ALA A 132 4.97 4.62 -5.70
N GLY A 133 5.89 4.36 -6.64
CA GLY A 133 5.73 4.57 -8.08
C GLY A 133 5.72 6.05 -8.45
N HIS A 134 6.54 6.88 -7.81
CA HIS A 134 6.63 8.31 -8.07
C HIS A 134 7.57 8.60 -9.27
N SER A 135 7.13 9.50 -10.16
CA SER A 135 7.86 9.83 -11.39
C SER A 135 9.11 10.69 -11.15
N SER A 136 9.18 11.43 -10.04
CA SER A 136 10.39 12.17 -9.66
C SER A 136 10.70 11.99 -8.16
N PRO A 137 11.97 12.10 -7.78
CA PRO A 137 12.41 12.12 -6.38
C PRO A 137 11.74 13.23 -5.57
N ASP A 138 11.48 14.40 -6.17
CA ASP A 138 10.87 15.57 -5.51
C ASP A 138 9.49 15.26 -4.91
N VAL A 139 8.73 14.38 -5.57
CA VAL A 139 7.43 13.94 -5.06
C VAL A 139 7.60 13.14 -3.77
N THR A 140 8.62 12.27 -3.72
CA THR A 140 8.93 11.46 -2.53
C THR A 140 9.54 12.30 -1.42
N ALA A 141 10.41 13.26 -1.76
CA ALA A 141 11.08 14.16 -0.80
C ALA A 141 10.09 14.94 0.07
N LYS A 142 8.90 15.26 -0.46
CA LYS A 142 7.81 15.90 0.32
C LYS A 142 7.34 15.09 1.54
N TYR A 143 7.66 13.80 1.61
CA TYR A 143 7.30 12.92 2.71
C TYR A 143 8.45 12.67 3.70
N ASP A 144 9.66 13.14 3.41
CA ASP A 144 10.79 13.03 4.30
C ASP A 144 10.67 14.06 5.43
N ARG A 145 10.47 13.55 6.66
CA ARG A 145 10.29 14.37 7.87
C ARG A 145 11.46 14.24 8.83
N ARG A 146 12.55 13.58 8.43
CA ARG A 146 13.65 13.27 9.34
C ARG A 146 14.50 14.47 9.76
N GLY A 147 14.40 15.57 9.02
CA GLY A 147 15.02 16.85 9.38
C GLY A 147 16.53 16.78 9.61
N GLU A 148 17.03 17.67 10.47
CA GLU A 148 18.46 17.76 10.81
C GLU A 148 18.96 16.54 11.61
N GLU A 149 18.11 15.91 12.41
CA GLU A 149 18.49 14.78 13.26
C GLU A 149 19.02 13.59 12.44
N ALA A 150 18.40 13.29 11.28
CA ALA A 150 18.93 12.26 10.39
C ALA A 150 20.28 12.62 9.78
N LYS A 151 20.53 13.90 9.48
CA LYS A 151 21.84 14.34 8.99
C LYS A 151 22.91 14.11 10.05
N GLN A 152 22.60 14.48 11.29
CA GLN A 152 23.50 14.27 12.42
C GLN A 152 23.79 12.77 12.64
N LYS A 153 22.75 11.93 12.68
CA LYS A 153 22.89 10.47 12.81
C LYS A 153 23.72 9.86 11.66
N ALA A 154 23.52 10.34 10.44
CA ALA A 154 24.26 9.86 9.27
C ALA A 154 25.76 10.21 9.32
N VAL A 155 26.12 11.39 9.85
CA VAL A 155 27.53 11.74 10.05
C VAL A 155 28.13 10.96 11.23
N GLN A 156 27.38 10.76 12.31
CA GLN A 156 27.83 10.03 13.49
C GLN A 156 28.02 8.53 13.26
N SER A 157 27.41 7.94 12.22
CA SER A 157 27.60 6.53 11.90
C SER A 157 28.92 6.24 11.16
N LEU A 158 29.68 7.28 10.78
CA LEU A 158 30.99 7.12 10.16
C LEU A 158 32.00 6.64 11.21
N SER A 159 32.62 5.48 10.94
CA SER A 159 33.78 5.03 11.72
C SER A 159 35.04 5.71 11.16
N ILE A 160 35.75 6.42 12.02
CA ILE A 160 37.02 7.07 11.68
C ILE A 160 38.15 6.16 12.20
N PRO A 161 38.99 5.59 11.32
CA PRO A 161 39.90 4.49 11.68
C PRO A 161 41.24 4.95 12.31
N PHE A 162 41.26 6.07 13.04
CA PHE A 162 42.46 6.57 13.72
C PHE A 162 42.20 6.91 15.19
#